data_AF-A0AAW2A1M0-F1
#
_entry.id   AF-A0AAW2A1M0-F1
#
_cell.length_a   1.000
_cell.length_b   1.000
_cell.length_c   1.000
_cell.angle_alpha   90.00
_cell.angle_beta   90.00
_cell.angle_gamma   90.00
#
_symmetry.space_group_name_H-M   'P 1'
#
loop_
_entity.id
_entity.type
_entity.pdbx_description
1 polymer ?
#
loop_
_entity_poly.entity_id
_entity_poly.type
_entity_poly.pdbx_seq_one_letter_code
_entity_poly.pdbx_strand_id
1 'polypeptide(L)'
;MEIHQSAVILLLILSVSSFTHAQPDYIKPRYIKFLNQHYGPSMTVKKCDSVIHENKEFIHSETVNGCKEINTFIQANSDHIRASNQPFPVITCKLQSGERPPHCKYRGVRDSRDIVLRCDHGWPVHYDEGIYRPNNVG
;
A
#
# COMPACT_ATOMS: atom_id res chain seq x y z
N MET A 1 -20.27 -28.01 -43.13
CA MET A 1 -20.82 -26.83 -42.44
C MET A 1 -20.59 -26.89 -40.92
N GLU A 2 -20.51 -28.08 -40.33
CA GLU A 2 -20.24 -28.33 -38.89
C GLU A 2 -18.87 -27.83 -38.37
N ILE A 3 -17.80 -27.98 -39.16
CA ILE A 3 -16.43 -27.61 -38.73
C ILE A 3 -16.27 -26.08 -38.55
N HIS A 4 -16.96 -25.29 -39.38
CA HIS A 4 -16.94 -23.83 -39.27
C HIS A 4 -17.69 -23.34 -38.02
N GLN A 5 -18.80 -23.97 -37.64
CA GLN A 5 -19.51 -23.63 -36.41
C GLN A 5 -18.67 -23.95 -35.16
N SER A 6 -18.02 -25.11 -35.11
CA SER A 6 -17.14 -25.46 -33.98
C SER A 6 -15.95 -24.50 -33.85
N ALA A 7 -15.32 -24.09 -34.96
CA ALA A 7 -14.23 -23.12 -34.92
C ALA A 7 -14.69 -21.73 -34.47
N VAL A 8 -15.87 -21.28 -34.88
CA VAL A 8 -16.47 -20.00 -34.45
C VAL A 8 -16.83 -20.04 -32.96
N ILE A 9 -17.41 -21.13 -32.46
CA ILE A 9 -17.72 -21.30 -31.03
C ILE A 9 -16.44 -21.31 -30.20
N LEU A 10 -15.39 -21.99 -30.65
CA LEU A 10 -14.09 -22.02 -29.97
C LEU A 10 -13.43 -20.62 -29.94
N LEU A 11 -13.49 -19.87 -31.05
CA LEU A 11 -13.02 -18.48 -31.14
C LEU A 11 -13.80 -17.54 -30.21
N LEU A 12 -15.11 -17.71 -30.11
CA LEU A 12 -15.95 -16.94 -29.18
C LEU A 12 -15.58 -17.24 -27.73
N ILE A 13 -15.40 -18.50 -27.35
CA ILE A 13 -14.98 -18.88 -25.99
C ILE A 13 -13.58 -18.33 -25.66
N LEU A 14 -12.64 -18.36 -26.60
CA LEU A 14 -11.30 -17.80 -26.44
C LEU A 14 -11.34 -16.26 -26.30
N SER A 15 -12.20 -15.57 -27.05
CA SER A 15 -12.36 -14.11 -26.94
C SER A 15 -12.94 -13.65 -25.59
N VAL A 16 -13.80 -14.47 -24.97
CA VAL A 16 -14.39 -14.17 -23.65
C VAL A 16 -13.36 -14.39 -22.52
N SER A 17 -12.32 -15.19 -22.76
CA SER A 17 -11.28 -15.49 -21.76
C SER A 17 -10.16 -14.45 -21.62
N SER A 18 -10.17 -13.38 -22.43
CA SER A 18 -9.14 -12.32 -22.40
C SER A 18 -9.43 -11.12 -21.49
N PHE A 19 -10.41 -11.20 -20.58
CA PHE A 19 -10.51 -10.23 -19.48
C PHE A 19 -9.47 -10.54 -18.38
N THR A 20 -8.20 -10.44 -18.75
CA THR A 20 -7.08 -10.46 -17.82
C THR A 20 -7.11 -9.17 -16.99
N HIS A 21 -7.75 -9.21 -15.82
CA HIS A 21 -7.42 -8.50 -14.56
C HIS A 21 -6.88 -7.04 -14.61
N ALA A 22 -7.15 -6.27 -15.68
CA ALA A 22 -6.70 -4.89 -15.79
C ALA A 22 -7.29 -4.08 -14.63
N GLN A 23 -6.43 -3.38 -13.87
CA GLN A 23 -6.90 -2.43 -12.86
C GLN A 23 -7.84 -1.43 -13.55
N PRO A 24 -9.09 -1.28 -13.08
CA PRO A 24 -9.93 -0.17 -13.53
C PRO A 24 -9.17 1.15 -13.41
N ASP A 25 -9.25 2.00 -14.43
CA ASP A 25 -8.43 3.23 -14.53
C ASP A 25 -8.56 4.15 -13.29
N TYR A 26 -9.72 4.15 -12.65
CA TYR A 26 -9.97 4.94 -11.43
C TYR A 26 -9.27 4.40 -10.17
N ILE A 27 -8.89 3.12 -10.13
CA ILE A 27 -8.21 2.51 -8.98
C ILE A 27 -6.72 2.85 -8.98
N LYS A 28 -6.13 2.98 -10.17
CA LYS A 28 -4.69 3.19 -10.36
C LYS A 28 -4.12 4.33 -9.50
N PRO A 29 -4.73 5.54 -9.44
CA PRO A 29 -4.23 6.61 -8.57
C PRO A 29 -4.24 6.26 -7.08
N ARG A 30 -5.29 5.56 -6.61
CA ARG A 30 -5.42 5.15 -5.20
C ARG A 30 -4.42 4.05 -4.83
N TYR A 31 -4.21 3.11 -5.73
CA TYR A 31 -3.21 2.05 -5.57
C TYR A 31 -1.79 2.62 -5.56
N ILE A 32 -1.47 3.54 -6.49
CA ILE A 32 -0.16 4.23 -6.50
C ILE A 32 0.04 5.02 -5.21
N LYS A 33 -0.99 5.73 -4.72
CA LYS A 33 -0.93 6.40 -3.41
C LYS A 33 -0.64 5.41 -2.28
N PHE A 34 -1.31 4.27 -2.25
CA PHE A 34 -1.05 3.20 -1.28
C PHE A 34 0.40 2.72 -1.35
N LEU A 35 0.92 2.42 -2.54
CA LEU A 35 2.31 1.98 -2.71
C LEU A 35 3.29 3.05 -2.22
N ASN A 36 3.09 4.30 -2.61
CA ASN A 36 3.96 5.40 -2.19
C ASN A 36 3.98 5.56 -0.67
N GLN A 37 2.84 5.38 0.00
CA GLN A 37 2.75 5.49 1.45
C GLN A 37 3.24 4.25 2.19
N HIS A 38 2.96 3.05 1.71
CA HIS A 38 3.01 1.84 2.52
C HIS A 38 3.88 0.72 1.95
N TYR A 39 4.36 0.81 0.72
CA TYR A 39 5.28 -0.18 0.17
C TYR A 39 6.73 0.19 0.48
N GLY A 40 7.43 -0.68 1.22
CA GLY A 40 8.81 -0.41 1.61
C GLY A 40 9.63 -1.66 1.89
N PRO A 41 9.88 -2.53 0.88
CA PRO A 41 10.66 -3.76 1.08
C PRO A 41 12.05 -3.50 1.68
N SER A 42 12.68 -2.39 1.29
CA SER A 42 14.02 -1.99 1.75
C SER A 42 13.99 -0.92 2.86
N MET A 43 12.83 -0.70 3.49
CA MET A 43 12.68 0.32 4.53
C MET A 43 13.45 -0.07 5.80
N THR A 44 13.97 0.93 6.51
CA THR A 44 14.62 0.72 7.81
C THR A 44 14.21 1.82 8.79
N VAL A 45 14.34 1.55 10.09
CA VAL A 45 14.00 2.52 11.15
C VAL A 45 14.76 3.85 11.05
N LYS A 46 15.91 3.88 10.36
CA LYS A 46 16.75 5.07 10.19
C LYS A 46 16.37 5.93 8.97
N LYS A 47 15.54 5.40 8.07
CA LYS A 47 15.20 6.02 6.78
C LYS A 47 13.88 6.80 6.79
N CYS A 48 13.18 6.87 7.93
CA CYS A 48 11.88 7.52 8.03
C CYS A 48 11.89 8.97 7.52
N ASP A 49 12.83 9.79 7.98
CA ASP A 49 12.96 11.18 7.53
C ASP A 49 13.17 11.26 6.01
N SER A 50 14.21 10.60 5.49
CA SER A 50 14.61 10.74 4.08
C SER A 50 13.52 10.24 3.13
N VAL A 51 12.94 9.06 3.40
CA VAL A 51 11.93 8.47 2.51
C VAL A 51 10.63 9.29 2.51
N ILE A 52 10.19 9.79 3.68
CA ILE A 52 8.98 10.62 3.75
C ILE A 52 9.23 12.00 3.12
N HIS A 53 10.43 12.57 3.24
CA HIS A 53 10.79 13.84 2.60
C HIS A 53 10.93 13.75 1.09
N GLU A 54 11.39 12.62 0.56
CA GLU A 54 11.50 12.40 -0.88
C GLU A 54 10.12 12.21 -1.52
N ASN A 55 9.17 11.60 -0.79
CA ASN A 55 7.87 11.19 -1.33
C ASN A 55 6.73 12.19 -1.05
N LYS A 56 6.99 13.47 -1.38
CA LYS A 56 6.22 14.65 -0.92
C LYS A 56 4.75 14.66 -1.33
N GLU A 57 4.39 14.14 -2.50
CA GLU A 57 3.02 14.29 -3.00
C GLU A 57 2.01 13.35 -2.32
N PHE A 58 2.48 12.25 -1.72
CA PHE A 58 1.60 11.17 -1.27
C PHE A 58 1.70 10.86 0.23
N ILE A 59 2.77 11.24 0.93
CA ILE A 59 2.98 10.95 2.36
C ILE A 59 2.89 12.21 3.25
N HIS A 60 2.02 13.15 2.89
CA HIS A 60 1.70 14.29 3.76
C HIS A 60 0.31 14.14 4.38
N SER A 61 0.06 14.92 5.43
CA SER A 61 -1.19 14.94 6.18
C SER A 61 -2.39 15.26 5.27
N GLU A 62 -3.60 15.07 5.81
CA GLU A 62 -4.83 15.62 5.21
C GLU A 62 -4.83 17.17 5.21
N THR A 63 -3.96 17.79 6.01
CA THR A 63 -3.70 19.23 5.94
C THR A 63 -2.71 19.55 4.83
N VAL A 64 -2.97 20.65 4.11
CA VAL A 64 -2.10 21.12 3.02
C VAL A 64 -0.66 21.27 3.53
N ASN A 65 0.24 20.43 3.00
CA ASN A 65 1.67 20.39 3.31
C ASN A 65 2.01 20.10 4.79
N GLY A 66 1.16 19.43 5.55
CA GLY A 66 1.46 19.01 6.92
C GLY A 66 2.29 17.71 6.99
N CYS A 67 3.11 17.56 8.02
CA CYS A 67 3.74 16.28 8.36
C CYS A 67 2.67 15.24 8.72
N LYS A 68 2.79 14.02 8.22
CA LYS A 68 1.87 12.92 8.58
C LYS A 68 2.27 12.38 9.95
N GLU A 69 1.35 12.29 10.90
CA GLU A 69 1.66 11.86 12.28
C GLU A 69 2.25 10.44 12.36
N ILE A 70 1.68 9.50 11.60
CA ILE A 70 2.10 8.10 11.56
C ILE A 70 2.08 7.63 10.11
N ASN A 71 3.12 6.92 9.71
CA ASN A 71 3.14 6.21 8.44
C ASN A 71 3.82 4.85 8.59
N THR A 72 3.14 3.77 8.23
CA THR A 72 3.71 2.43 8.26
C THR A 72 4.10 1.92 6.88
N PHE A 73 5.34 1.45 6.73
CA PHE A 73 5.85 0.75 5.56
C PHE A 73 5.86 -0.76 5.79
N ILE A 74 5.28 -1.49 4.84
CA ILE A 74 5.22 -2.95 4.80
C ILE A 74 6.46 -3.47 4.07
N GLN A 75 7.21 -4.34 4.73
CA GLN A 75 8.41 -4.95 4.17
C GLN A 75 8.07 -6.28 3.47
N ALA A 76 7.27 -6.21 2.41
CA ALA A 76 6.93 -7.36 1.57
C ALA A 76 7.00 -6.99 0.09
N ASN A 77 6.99 -7.99 -0.80
CA ASN A 77 6.77 -7.75 -2.23
C ASN A 77 5.28 -7.39 -2.46
N SER A 78 4.96 -6.71 -3.57
CA SER A 78 3.60 -6.25 -3.86
C SER A 78 2.59 -7.40 -3.96
N ASP A 79 3.03 -8.56 -4.44
CA ASP A 79 2.17 -9.71 -4.68
C ASP A 79 1.78 -10.41 -3.36
N HIS A 80 2.69 -10.48 -2.38
CA HIS A 80 2.40 -11.05 -1.05
C HIS A 80 1.49 -10.16 -0.22
N ILE A 81 1.51 -8.84 -0.42
CA ILE A 81 0.63 -7.90 0.33
C ILE A 81 -0.85 -8.25 0.13
N ARG A 82 -1.23 -8.89 -0.98
CA ARG A 82 -2.63 -9.19 -1.32
C ARG A 82 -3.15 -10.52 -0.79
N ALA A 83 -2.27 -11.48 -0.46
CA ALA A 83 -2.65 -12.89 -0.34
C ALA A 83 -2.18 -13.59 0.94
N SER A 84 -1.40 -12.92 1.79
CA SER A 84 -0.84 -13.53 3.00
C SER A 84 -1.79 -13.42 4.19
N ASN A 85 -2.05 -14.55 4.84
CA ASN A 85 -2.68 -14.63 6.17
C ASN A 85 -1.63 -14.68 7.30
N GLN A 86 -0.36 -14.37 7.00
CA GLN A 86 0.73 -14.32 7.97
C GLN A 86 1.04 -12.87 8.36
N PRO A 87 1.52 -12.62 9.59
CA PRO A 87 2.00 -11.32 10.01
C PRO A 87 3.06 -10.76 9.06
N PHE A 88 3.02 -9.44 8.86
CA PHE A 88 3.97 -8.74 8.01
C PHE A 88 5.03 -8.03 8.85
N PRO A 89 6.32 -8.11 8.45
CA PRO A 89 7.33 -7.19 8.97
C PRO A 89 7.01 -5.77 8.50
N VAL A 90 6.99 -4.83 9.43
CA VAL A 90 6.66 -3.43 9.16
C VAL A 90 7.64 -2.48 9.85
N ILE A 91 7.79 -1.29 9.26
CA ILE A 91 8.46 -0.14 9.86
C ILE A 91 7.43 0.98 10.01
N THR A 92 7.07 1.32 11.25
CA THR A 92 6.21 2.47 11.55
C THR A 92 7.07 3.69 11.85
N CYS A 93 6.90 4.74 11.06
CA CYS A 93 7.49 6.05 11.26
C CYS A 93 6.49 6.94 12.02
N LYS A 94 6.87 7.40 13.20
CA LYS A 94 6.05 8.30 14.02
C LYS A 94 6.68 9.67 14.08
N LEU A 95 5.90 10.71 13.84
CA LEU A 95 6.35 12.09 13.95
C LEU A 95 6.87 12.33 15.39
N GLN A 96 7.98 13.03 15.49
CA GLN A 96 8.60 13.45 16.73
C GLN A 96 8.61 14.97 16.83
N SER A 97 8.87 15.65 15.71
CA SER A 97 8.83 17.11 15.62
C SER A 97 8.69 17.58 14.18
N GLY A 98 8.35 18.86 14.03
CA GLY A 98 8.12 19.52 12.75
C GLY A 98 6.65 19.49 12.33
N GLU A 99 6.16 20.63 11.84
CA GLU A 99 4.78 20.77 11.36
C GLU A 99 4.65 20.55 9.85
N ARG A 100 5.68 20.96 9.11
CA ARG A 100 5.69 20.96 7.64
C ARG A 100 7.04 20.47 7.09
N PRO A 101 7.06 19.84 5.91
CA PRO A 101 8.30 19.52 5.19
C PRO A 101 9.14 20.77 4.90
N PRO A 102 10.49 20.68 4.88
CA PRO A 102 11.32 19.48 5.08
C PRO A 102 11.68 19.22 6.55
N HIS A 103 10.97 19.83 7.51
CA HIS A 103 11.34 19.79 8.93
C HIS A 103 10.72 18.62 9.69
N CYS A 104 9.93 17.75 9.04
CA CYS A 104 9.35 16.57 9.69
C CYS A 104 10.46 15.62 10.17
N LYS A 105 10.47 15.28 11.46
CA LYS A 105 11.40 14.34 12.07
C LYS A 105 10.65 13.14 12.63
N TYR A 106 11.12 11.94 12.32
CA TYR A 106 10.42 10.71 12.61
C TYR A 106 11.27 9.74 13.42
N ARG A 107 10.59 9.02 14.31
CA ARG A 107 11.13 7.82 14.97
C ARG A 107 10.60 6.59 14.27
N GLY A 108 11.49 5.78 13.70
CA GLY A 108 11.14 4.46 13.16
C GLY A 108 11.06 3.39 14.25
N VAL A 109 10.04 2.55 14.18
CA VAL A 109 9.85 1.37 15.03
C VAL A 109 9.63 0.16 14.12
N ARG A 110 10.40 -0.91 14.35
CA ARG A 110 10.18 -2.20 13.68
C ARG A 110 9.18 -3.02 14.47
N ASP A 111 8.29 -3.70 13.76
CA ASP A 111 7.30 -4.60 14.32
C ASP A 111 6.97 -5.74 13.33
N SER A 112 6.25 -6.75 13.79
CA SER A 112 5.69 -7.82 12.96
C SER A 112 4.25 -8.07 13.40
N ARG A 113 3.28 -7.76 12.55
CA ARG A 113 1.85 -7.81 12.92
C ARG A 113 0.93 -8.15 11.75
N ASP A 114 -0.26 -8.60 12.09
CA ASP A 114 -1.37 -8.63 11.15
C ASP A 114 -1.70 -7.20 10.72
N ILE A 115 -2.00 -7.04 9.43
CA ILE A 115 -2.32 -5.73 8.83
C ILE A 115 -3.74 -5.76 8.30
N VAL A 116 -4.39 -4.60 8.33
CA VAL A 116 -5.72 -4.43 7.75
C VAL A 116 -5.60 -3.52 6.55
N LEU A 117 -5.96 -4.05 5.39
CA LEU A 117 -5.98 -3.33 4.12
C LEU A 117 -7.41 -3.20 3.64
N ARG A 118 -7.79 -2.01 3.19
CA ARG A 118 -9.01 -1.87 2.39
C ARG A 118 -8.64 -2.02 0.93
N CYS A 119 -9.33 -2.93 0.26
CA CYS A 119 -9.12 -3.24 -1.15
C CYS A 119 -10.27 -2.71 -2.00
N ASP A 120 -9.95 -2.28 -3.22
CA ASP A 120 -10.90 -1.91 -4.28
C ASP A 120 -10.65 -2.85 -5.47
N HIS A 121 -11.64 -3.65 -5.87
CA HIS A 121 -11.51 -4.71 -6.88
C HIS A 121 -10.27 -5.62 -6.66
N GLY A 122 -9.97 -5.91 -5.39
CA GLY A 122 -8.83 -6.75 -5.00
C GLY A 122 -7.46 -6.04 -4.97
N TRP A 123 -7.41 -4.72 -5.13
CA TRP A 123 -6.20 -3.90 -5.05
C TRP A 123 -6.15 -3.08 -3.77
N PRO A 124 -5.05 -3.08 -3.01
CA PRO A 124 -4.98 -2.33 -1.76
C PRO A 124 -4.97 -0.82 -2.04
N VAL A 125 -5.89 -0.09 -1.41
CA VAL A 125 -6.02 1.37 -1.60
C VAL A 125 -5.88 2.14 -0.29
N HIS A 126 -5.85 1.44 0.85
CA HIS A 126 -5.70 2.04 2.17
C HIS A 126 -5.12 1.04 3.16
N TYR A 127 -4.15 1.48 3.97
CA TYR A 127 -3.64 0.78 5.15
C TYR A 127 -4.30 1.36 6.40
N ASP A 128 -4.82 0.51 7.26
CA ASP A 128 -5.33 0.93 8.57
C ASP A 128 -4.18 0.97 9.59
N GLU A 129 -3.83 2.16 10.07
CA GLU A 129 -2.78 2.35 11.08
C GLU A 129 -3.21 1.81 12.48
N GLY A 130 -4.50 1.48 12.65
CA GLY A 130 -5.14 1.13 13.91
C GLY A 130 -5.12 -0.36 14.33
N ILE A 131 -3.92 -0.95 14.50
CA ILE A 131 -3.64 -2.06 15.46
C ILE A 131 -2.45 -1.71 16.38
N TYR A 132 -1.93 -0.47 16.32
CA TYR A 132 -0.97 0.00 17.31
C TYR A 132 -1.70 0.50 18.56
N ARG A 133 -1.98 -0.39 19.53
CA ARG A 133 -2.17 0.04 20.93
C ARG A 133 -0.79 0.19 21.56
N PRO A 134 -0.25 1.41 21.76
CA PRO A 134 0.86 1.56 22.69
C PRO A 134 0.38 1.03 24.04
N ASN A 135 1.19 0.17 24.65
CA ASN A 135 0.95 -0.42 25.97
C ASN A 135 0.24 0.55 26.93
N ASN A 136 -0.92 0.15 27.46
CA ASN A 136 -1.36 0.68 28.74
C ASN A 136 -0.36 0.19 29.77
N VAL A 137 0.58 1.07 30.15
CA VAL A 137 1.29 0.95 31.41
C VAL A 137 0.31 1.46 32.47
N GLY A 138 -0.25 0.52 33.23
CA GLY A 138 -0.88 0.73 34.53
C GLY A 138 -0.21 -0.21 35.51
#